data_AF-A0A940NM24-F1
#
_entry.id   AF-A0A940NM24-F1
#
_cell.length_a   1.000
_cell.length_b   1.000
_cell.length_c   1.000
_cell.angle_alpha   90.00
_cell.angle_beta   90.00
_cell.angle_gamma   90.00
#
_symmetry.space_group_name_H-M   'P 1'
#
loop_
_entity.id
_entity.type
_entity.pdbx_description
1 polymer ?
#
loop_
_entity_poly.entity_id
_entity_poly.type
_entity_poly.pdbx_seq_one_letter_code
_entity_poly.pdbx_strand_id
1 'polypeptide(L)'
;MEREYNLEEALKILMDCYITDSIQTLRKWIRDGKINAISTSYRQGGYKIMESDLVKFIQQERLGLLDMVRVYKTYVEKIPLSVATLFKDNAEKFENSTKENKEEITEAMKNETINSKSVKEIKGETKFPMELQEQEVSNAAILKTLIQFQQHVDEKFERLDKLEKGHETLIYKFEDYSNKYDFKYNELKNDIEKLKEELKTGKKQKDIKEKDSEDKKEDRQHLIKDSYSFKSYIKYYLKKNGMTLDENQREKFENEALKAYKLFYDDHENFLENKYYQSDQSDYVMKFDDKDAVLTGANRGELMVNYFNKVFFPELKQLFVEEELESEDQVIESVDQTTQPNLSKGKYQQTTLFSE
;
A
#
# COMPACT_ATOMS: atom_id res chain seq x y z
N MET A 1 -29.46 -1.46 -6.55
CA MET A 1 -30.25 -1.40 -5.31
C MET A 1 -29.27 -1.14 -4.20
N GLU A 2 -29.45 -0.05 -3.46
CA GLU A 2 -28.53 0.33 -2.39
C GLU A 2 -28.83 -0.50 -1.14
N ARG A 3 -27.79 -1.01 -0.47
CA ARG A 3 -27.96 -1.87 0.69
C ARG A 3 -28.28 -1.03 1.93
N GLU A 4 -29.29 -1.44 2.68
CA GLU A 4 -29.64 -0.82 3.96
C GLU A 4 -29.05 -1.65 5.10
N TYR A 5 -28.41 -0.97 6.06
CA TYR A 5 -27.88 -1.58 7.27
C TYR A 5 -28.73 -1.20 8.48
N ASN A 6 -28.99 -2.17 9.35
CA ASN A 6 -29.49 -1.89 10.68
C ASN A 6 -28.36 -1.38 11.61
N LEU A 7 -28.71 -0.97 12.82
CA LEU A 7 -27.76 -0.38 13.77
C LEU A 7 -26.62 -1.34 14.18
N GLU A 8 -26.91 -2.64 14.28
CA GLU A 8 -25.94 -3.67 14.69
C GLU A 8 -24.98 -4.02 13.55
N GLU A 9 -25.52 -4.15 12.33
CA GLU A 9 -24.74 -4.36 11.12
C GLU A 9 -23.80 -3.18 10.86
N ALA A 10 -24.31 -1.95 11.00
CA ALA A 10 -23.50 -0.75 10.87
C ALA A 10 -22.41 -0.68 11.96
N LEU A 11 -22.73 -1.05 13.20
CA LEU A 11 -21.71 -1.11 14.26
C LEU A 11 -20.62 -2.13 13.93
N LYS A 12 -21.00 -3.32 13.44
CA LYS A 12 -20.02 -4.35 13.05
C LYS A 12 -19.07 -3.85 11.97
N ILE A 13 -19.58 -3.15 10.96
CA ILE A 13 -18.76 -2.54 9.90
C ILE A 13 -17.81 -1.48 10.49
N LEU A 14 -18.30 -0.65 11.41
CA LEU A 14 -17.48 0.38 12.08
C LEU A 14 -16.41 -0.23 13.01
N MET A 15 -16.71 -1.36 13.65
CA MET A 15 -15.74 -2.14 14.43
C MET A 15 -14.65 -2.73 13.55
N ASP A 16 -15.02 -3.35 12.42
CA ASP A 16 -14.07 -3.88 11.43
C ASP A 16 -13.19 -2.77 10.84
N CYS A 17 -13.69 -1.54 10.82
CA CYS A 17 -12.95 -0.34 10.41
C CYS A 17 -12.16 0.33 11.56
N TYR A 18 -12.17 -0.23 12.78
CA TYR A 18 -11.54 0.33 13.97
C TYR A 18 -11.95 1.79 14.25
N ILE A 19 -13.20 2.14 13.99
CA ILE A 19 -13.76 3.47 14.24
C ILE A 19 -14.41 3.53 15.62
N THR A 20 -15.29 2.57 15.93
CA THR A 20 -15.90 2.46 17.25
C THR A 20 -16.40 1.05 17.51
N ASP A 21 -16.38 0.64 18.78
CA ASP A 21 -16.98 -0.58 19.32
C ASP A 21 -18.25 -0.30 20.13
N SER A 22 -18.65 0.96 20.24
CA SER A 22 -19.74 1.40 21.11
C SER A 22 -20.98 1.79 20.30
N ILE A 23 -22.06 1.02 20.52
CA ILE A 23 -23.39 1.32 19.97
C ILE A 23 -23.91 2.70 20.42
N GLN A 24 -23.51 3.16 21.61
CA GLN A 24 -23.92 4.47 22.13
C GLN A 24 -23.26 5.61 21.34
N THR A 25 -22.00 5.43 20.96
CA THR A 25 -21.28 6.37 20.10
C THR A 25 -21.93 6.46 18.71
N LEU A 26 -22.29 5.32 18.11
CA LEU A 26 -23.03 5.27 16.86
C LEU A 26 -24.37 6.01 16.94
N ARG A 27 -25.17 5.78 18.00
CA ARG A 27 -26.44 6.49 18.22
C ARG A 27 -26.26 7.99 18.40
N LYS A 28 -25.17 8.41 19.05
CA LYS A 28 -24.82 9.82 19.19
C LYS A 28 -24.54 10.45 17.83
N TRP A 29 -23.75 9.80 16.98
CA TRP A 29 -23.45 10.30 15.64
C TRP A 29 -24.66 10.41 14.73
N ILE A 30 -25.61 9.48 14.84
CA ILE A 30 -26.89 9.59 14.13
C ILE A 30 -27.71 10.79 14.64
N ARG A 31 -27.77 10.99 15.96
CA ARG A 31 -28.49 12.14 16.56
C ARG A 31 -27.85 13.48 16.20
N ASP A 32 -26.54 13.52 16.15
CA ASP A 32 -25.75 14.71 15.79
C ASP A 32 -25.76 14.98 14.27
N GLY A 33 -26.43 14.13 13.48
CA GLY A 33 -26.52 14.28 12.01
C GLY A 33 -25.22 13.98 11.28
N LYS A 34 -24.24 13.34 11.93
CA LYS A 34 -22.96 12.93 11.31
C LYS A 34 -23.13 11.72 10.40
N ILE A 35 -24.06 10.83 10.75
CA ILE A 35 -24.47 9.68 9.92
C ILE A 35 -25.94 9.86 9.61
N ASN A 36 -26.28 9.97 8.33
CA ASN A 36 -27.67 10.01 7.89
C ASN A 36 -28.31 8.64 8.12
N ALA A 37 -29.38 8.62 8.90
CA ALA A 37 -30.14 7.40 9.15
C ALA A 37 -31.64 7.71 9.12
N ILE A 38 -32.42 6.79 8.55
CA ILE A 38 -33.86 6.87 8.50
C ILE A 38 -34.41 6.18 9.74
N SER A 39 -35.16 6.93 10.57
CA SER A 39 -35.93 6.32 11.65
C SER A 39 -37.04 5.48 11.06
N THR A 40 -37.13 4.23 11.50
CA THR A 40 -38.28 3.40 11.15
C THR A 40 -39.51 3.82 11.96
N SER A 41 -40.71 3.60 11.41
CA SER A 41 -41.99 3.98 12.04
C SER A 41 -42.33 3.14 13.28
N TYR A 42 -41.70 1.98 13.44
CA TYR A 42 -41.89 1.09 14.60
C TYR A 42 -40.79 1.34 15.63
N ARG A 43 -41.19 1.59 16.89
CA ARG A 43 -40.26 1.81 18.03
C ARG A 43 -39.20 0.71 18.22
N GLN A 44 -39.47 -0.51 17.76
CA GLN A 44 -38.54 -1.65 17.82
C GLN A 44 -37.59 -1.76 16.62
N GLY A 45 -37.88 -1.07 15.51
CA GLY A 45 -37.11 -1.18 14.27
C GLY A 45 -35.84 -0.33 14.23
N GLY A 46 -35.65 0.58 15.19
CA GLY A 46 -34.44 1.40 15.31
C GLY A 46 -34.20 2.30 14.09
N TYR A 47 -32.91 2.45 13.75
CA TYR A 47 -32.44 3.25 12.62
C TYR A 47 -31.99 2.35 11.47
N LYS A 48 -32.28 2.80 10.24
CA LYS A 48 -31.72 2.24 9.01
C LYS A 48 -30.73 3.22 8.40
N ILE A 49 -29.53 2.73 8.09
CA ILE A 49 -28.45 3.54 7.53
C ILE A 49 -28.20 3.06 6.10
N MET A 50 -28.16 3.98 5.15
CA MET A 50 -27.81 3.65 3.77
C MET A 50 -26.31 3.36 3.67
N GLU A 51 -25.95 2.38 2.85
CA GLU A 51 -24.55 2.01 2.61
C GLU A 51 -23.70 3.22 2.17
N SER A 52 -24.19 4.07 1.27
CA SER A 52 -23.42 5.25 0.83
C SER A 52 -23.15 6.25 1.96
N ASP A 53 -24.11 6.45 2.86
CA ASP A 53 -23.96 7.37 3.99
C ASP A 53 -22.96 6.81 5.02
N LEU A 54 -23.00 5.50 5.29
CA LEU A 54 -22.03 4.85 6.16
C LEU A 54 -20.62 4.89 5.55
N VAL A 55 -20.48 4.60 4.26
CA VAL A 55 -19.21 4.66 3.53
C VAL A 55 -18.63 6.07 3.53
N LYS A 56 -19.45 7.10 3.25
CA LYS A 56 -19.03 8.50 3.30
C LYS A 56 -18.52 8.88 4.69
N PHE A 57 -19.22 8.47 5.75
CA PHE A 57 -18.80 8.72 7.11
C PHE A 57 -17.45 8.06 7.42
N ILE A 58 -17.27 6.79 7.04
CA ILE A 58 -16.01 6.06 7.22
C ILE A 58 -14.85 6.76 6.50
N GLN A 59 -15.08 7.21 5.25
CA GLN A 59 -14.07 7.93 4.47
C GLN A 59 -13.71 9.29 5.07
N GLN A 60 -14.68 9.99 5.68
CA GLN A 60 -14.44 11.26 6.35
C GLN A 60 -13.65 11.09 7.64
N GLU A 61 -14.00 10.09 8.45
CA GLU A 61 -13.33 9.84 9.73
C GLU A 61 -11.91 9.27 9.51
N ARG A 62 -11.73 8.44 8.47
CA ARG A 62 -10.43 7.90 8.06
C ARG A 62 -10.31 7.80 6.54
N LEU A 63 -9.73 8.84 5.94
CA LEU A 63 -9.40 8.89 4.51
C LEU A 63 -8.56 7.68 4.09
N GLY A 64 -8.99 6.98 3.03
CA GLY A 64 -8.26 5.84 2.44
C GLY A 64 -8.38 4.51 3.18
N LEU A 65 -9.10 4.44 4.31
CA LEU A 65 -9.23 3.20 5.09
C LEU A 65 -9.92 2.08 4.31
N LEU A 66 -11.01 2.38 3.60
CA LEU A 66 -11.76 1.37 2.86
C LEU A 66 -10.92 0.76 1.72
N ASP A 67 -10.07 1.57 1.10
CA ASP A 67 -9.14 1.09 0.07
C ASP A 67 -8.08 0.17 0.69
N MET A 68 -7.54 0.54 1.85
CA MET A 68 -6.60 -0.34 2.59
C MET A 68 -7.26 -1.66 3.02
N VAL A 69 -8.47 -1.62 3.59
CA VAL A 69 -9.20 -2.83 4.03
C VAL A 69 -9.52 -3.73 2.84
N ARG A 70 -9.89 -3.16 1.69
CA ARG A 70 -10.13 -3.90 0.45
C ARG A 70 -8.86 -4.56 -0.07
N VAL A 71 -7.75 -3.81 -0.13
CA VAL A 71 -6.44 -4.36 -0.53
C VAL A 71 -6.01 -5.45 0.45
N TYR A 72 -6.14 -5.24 1.75
CA TYR A 72 -5.79 -6.22 2.76
C TYR A 72 -6.63 -7.50 2.66
N LYS A 73 -7.96 -7.39 2.55
CA LYS A 73 -8.85 -8.56 2.34
C LYS A 73 -8.47 -9.33 1.08
N THR A 74 -8.24 -8.64 -0.03
CA THR A 74 -7.81 -9.31 -1.28
C THR A 74 -6.43 -9.96 -1.17
N TYR A 75 -5.51 -9.42 -0.38
CA TYR A 75 -4.21 -10.05 -0.10
C TYR A 75 -4.37 -11.28 0.80
N VAL A 76 -5.14 -11.18 1.88
CA VAL A 76 -5.39 -12.29 2.82
C VAL A 76 -6.13 -13.44 2.14
N GLU A 77 -7.13 -13.15 1.30
CA GLU A 77 -7.86 -14.16 0.52
C GLU A 77 -6.98 -14.84 -0.54
N LYS A 78 -5.91 -14.17 -1.00
CA LYS A 78 -4.93 -14.73 -1.94
C LYS A 78 -3.81 -15.52 -1.27
N ILE A 79 -3.73 -15.54 0.06
CA ILE A 79 -2.77 -16.41 0.76
C ILE A 79 -3.24 -17.87 0.53
N PRO A 80 -2.39 -18.73 -0.06
CA PRO A 80 -2.75 -20.11 -0.32
C PRO A 80 -3.11 -20.80 1.00
N LEU A 81 -4.19 -21.60 1.01
CA LEU A 81 -4.63 -22.38 2.18
C LEU A 81 -3.50 -23.22 2.82
N SER A 82 -2.45 -23.57 2.07
CA SER A 82 -1.28 -24.29 2.58
C SER A 82 -0.46 -23.52 3.63
N VAL A 83 -0.53 -22.19 3.67
CA VAL A 83 0.12 -21.36 4.69
C VAL A 83 -0.80 -21.16 5.89
N ALA A 84 -2.12 -21.07 5.66
CA ALA A 84 -3.11 -20.99 6.74
C ALA A 84 -3.21 -22.30 7.56
N THR A 85 -2.96 -23.46 6.93
CA THR A 85 -2.86 -24.75 7.64
C THR A 85 -1.66 -24.80 8.59
N LEU A 86 -0.54 -24.18 8.26
CA LEU A 86 0.63 -24.12 9.17
C LEU A 86 0.34 -23.38 10.48
N PHE A 87 -0.60 -22.42 10.46
CA PHE A 87 -1.05 -21.73 11.67
C PHE A 87 -2.13 -22.51 12.44
N LYS A 88 -3.01 -23.25 11.75
CA LYS A 88 -4.00 -24.15 12.38
C LYS A 88 -3.34 -25.36 13.04
N ASP A 89 -2.37 -25.99 12.40
CA ASP A 89 -1.65 -27.14 12.92
C ASP A 89 -0.90 -26.82 14.23
N ASN A 90 -0.46 -25.56 14.40
CA ASN A 90 0.17 -25.08 15.63
C ASN A 90 -0.84 -24.74 16.74
N ALA A 91 -2.04 -24.29 16.39
CA ALA A 91 -3.12 -24.06 17.36
C ALA A 91 -3.70 -25.39 17.89
N GLU A 92 -3.92 -26.37 17.00
CA GLU A 92 -4.43 -27.70 17.37
C GLU A 92 -3.40 -28.51 18.17
N LYS A 93 -2.10 -28.38 17.87
CA LYS A 93 -1.04 -28.96 18.72
C LYS A 93 -1.01 -28.37 20.13
N PHE A 94 -1.31 -27.08 20.30
CA PHE A 94 -1.35 -26.45 21.61
C PHE A 94 -2.57 -26.90 22.44
N GLU A 95 -3.73 -27.08 21.80
CA GLU A 95 -4.94 -27.61 22.44
C GLU A 95 -4.86 -29.11 22.76
N ASN A 96 -4.23 -29.92 21.90
CA ASN A 96 -4.05 -31.35 22.17
C ASN A 96 -3.01 -31.59 23.27
N SER A 97 -1.91 -30.82 23.29
CA SER A 97 -0.89 -30.90 24.35
C SER A 97 -1.43 -30.49 25.73
N THR A 98 -2.45 -29.63 25.79
CA THR A 98 -3.10 -29.22 27.05
C THR A 98 -4.20 -30.17 27.51
N LYS A 99 -4.74 -31.01 26.62
CA LYS A 99 -5.68 -32.09 26.95
C LYS A 99 -4.97 -33.36 27.38
N GLU A 100 -3.94 -33.79 26.65
CA GLU A 100 -3.13 -34.97 26.98
C GLU A 100 -2.48 -34.83 28.36
N ASN A 101 -1.91 -33.67 28.68
CA ASN A 101 -1.33 -33.42 30.02
C ASN A 101 -2.39 -33.41 31.16
N LYS A 102 -3.67 -33.12 30.89
CA LYS A 102 -4.72 -33.17 31.91
C LYS A 102 -5.25 -34.59 32.14
N GLU A 103 -5.28 -35.41 31.09
CA GLU A 103 -5.67 -36.81 31.18
C GLU A 103 -4.58 -37.65 31.88
N GLU A 104 -3.29 -37.41 31.56
CA GLU A 104 -2.17 -38.12 32.18
C GLU A 104 -2.04 -37.81 33.69
N ILE A 105 -2.31 -36.57 34.10
CA ILE A 105 -2.33 -36.17 35.53
C ILE A 105 -3.53 -36.79 36.28
N THR A 106 -4.68 -36.98 35.60
CA THR A 106 -5.87 -37.57 36.25
C THR A 106 -5.83 -39.11 36.30
N GLU A 107 -5.13 -39.77 35.37
CA GLU A 107 -4.87 -41.22 35.42
C GLU A 107 -3.81 -41.59 36.48
N ALA A 108 -2.76 -40.79 36.63
CA ALA A 108 -1.77 -40.96 37.70
C ALA A 108 -2.40 -40.88 39.10
N MET A 109 -3.34 -39.94 39.31
CA MET A 109 -4.05 -39.81 40.59
C MET A 109 -5.03 -40.96 40.88
N LYS A 110 -5.59 -41.60 39.85
CA LYS A 110 -6.48 -42.77 40.04
C LYS A 110 -5.70 -44.04 40.35
N ASN A 111 -4.53 -44.23 39.74
CA ASN A 111 -3.73 -45.44 39.93
C ASN A 111 -3.04 -45.51 41.31
N GLU A 112 -2.71 -44.38 41.93
CA GLU A 112 -2.21 -44.35 43.31
C GLU A 112 -3.29 -44.65 44.36
N THR A 113 -4.56 -44.42 44.04
CA THR A 113 -5.67 -44.66 44.98
C THR A 113 -6.09 -46.14 45.03
N ILE A 114 -5.80 -46.93 44.00
CA ILE A 114 -6.23 -48.35 43.91
C ILE A 114 -5.20 -49.30 44.55
N ASN A 115 -3.90 -48.95 44.57
CA ASN A 115 -2.86 -49.87 45.05
C ASN A 115 -2.63 -49.87 46.58
N SER A 116 -3.44 -49.14 47.36
CA SER A 116 -3.35 -49.09 48.83
C SER A 116 -4.42 -49.93 49.57
N LYS A 117 -5.27 -50.68 48.84
CA LYS A 117 -6.33 -51.52 49.42
C LYS A 117 -6.23 -53.00 49.03
N SER A 118 -5.06 -53.59 49.21
CA SER A 118 -4.82 -55.04 49.34
C SER A 118 -3.33 -55.13 49.68
N VAL A 119 -2.91 -55.38 50.92
CA VAL A 119 -2.78 -56.72 51.48
C VAL A 119 -2.74 -56.58 53.01
N LYS A 120 -3.69 -57.22 53.70
CA LYS A 120 -3.55 -57.56 55.12
C LYS A 120 -3.11 -59.03 55.22
N GLU A 121 -2.15 -59.23 56.11
CA GLU A 121 -1.79 -60.50 56.79
C GLU A 121 -1.13 -61.61 55.96
N ILE A 122 0.13 -61.93 56.28
CA ILE A 122 0.57 -63.24 56.82
C ILE A 122 1.96 -63.07 57.45
N LYS A 123 2.10 -63.55 58.70
CA LYS A 123 3.33 -63.65 59.49
C LYS A 123 4.28 -64.72 58.94
N GLY A 124 5.59 -64.51 59.07
CA GLY A 124 6.58 -65.60 59.02
C GLY A 124 8.01 -65.13 58.76
N GLU A 125 8.86 -65.25 59.79
CA GLU A 125 10.29 -64.95 59.84
C GLU A 125 11.11 -65.39 58.61
N THR A 126 11.97 -64.54 58.03
CA THR A 126 13.46 -64.60 58.02
C THR A 126 14.11 -63.73 56.92
N LYS A 127 15.15 -62.97 57.30
CA LYS A 127 16.38 -62.58 56.55
C LYS A 127 16.39 -61.39 55.54
N PHE A 128 17.16 -60.36 55.93
CA PHE A 128 18.13 -59.57 55.14
C PHE A 128 17.61 -58.49 54.14
N PRO A 129 18.48 -57.50 53.79
CA PRO A 129 18.18 -56.07 53.83
C PRO A 129 17.61 -55.59 52.49
N MET A 130 16.29 -55.45 52.38
CA MET A 130 15.66 -55.06 51.11
C MET A 130 14.97 -53.68 51.18
N GLU A 131 14.62 -53.21 52.39
CA GLU A 131 13.96 -51.91 52.61
C GLU A 131 14.87 -50.70 52.37
N LEU A 132 16.20 -50.83 52.50
CA LEU A 132 17.13 -49.74 52.19
C LEU A 132 17.33 -49.56 50.66
N GLN A 133 17.19 -50.63 49.87
CA GLN A 133 17.43 -50.58 48.42
C GLN A 133 16.21 -50.03 47.65
N GLU A 134 14.98 -50.34 48.07
CA GLU A 134 13.77 -49.79 47.44
C GLU A 134 13.59 -48.29 47.76
N GLN A 135 14.00 -47.84 48.95
CA GLN A 135 13.96 -46.43 49.34
C GLN A 135 15.04 -45.60 48.61
N GLU A 136 16.23 -46.17 48.35
CA GLU A 136 17.27 -45.54 47.53
C GLU A 136 16.89 -45.45 46.05
N VAL A 137 16.23 -46.47 45.49
CA VAL A 137 15.74 -46.46 44.10
C VAL A 137 14.62 -45.43 43.92
N SER A 138 13.74 -45.28 44.91
CA SER A 138 12.69 -44.25 44.93
C SER A 138 13.28 -42.83 45.01
N ASN A 139 14.25 -42.60 45.89
CA ASN A 139 14.92 -41.31 46.02
C ASN A 139 15.73 -40.92 44.77
N ALA A 140 16.38 -41.89 44.13
CA ALA A 140 17.11 -41.67 42.87
C ALA A 140 16.17 -41.30 41.71
N ALA A 141 14.98 -41.91 41.65
CA ALA A 141 13.95 -41.55 40.67
C ALA A 141 13.44 -40.11 40.89
N ILE A 142 13.19 -39.74 42.14
CA ILE A 142 12.76 -38.37 42.53
C ILE A 142 13.85 -37.33 42.23
N LEU A 143 15.12 -37.64 42.50
CA LEU A 143 16.25 -36.77 42.15
C LEU A 143 16.36 -36.58 40.63
N LYS A 144 16.18 -37.64 39.85
CA LYS A 144 16.22 -37.58 38.39
C LYS A 144 15.10 -36.72 37.81
N THR A 145 13.87 -36.85 38.33
CA THR A 145 12.75 -36.00 37.91
C THR A 145 12.93 -34.55 38.32
N LEU A 146 13.49 -34.28 39.52
CA LEU A 146 13.87 -32.93 39.95
C LEU A 146 14.91 -32.30 39.02
N ILE A 147 15.94 -33.05 38.62
CA ILE A 147 16.98 -32.56 37.69
C ILE A 147 16.37 -32.25 36.32
N GLN A 148 15.49 -33.12 35.81
CA GLN A 148 14.80 -32.88 34.53
C GLN A 148 13.88 -31.65 34.61
N PHE A 149 13.19 -31.47 35.73
CA PHE A 149 12.36 -30.29 35.95
C PHE A 149 13.21 -29.02 36.00
N GLN A 150 14.33 -29.04 36.72
CA GLN A 150 15.29 -27.93 36.77
C GLN A 150 15.77 -27.55 35.37
N GLN A 151 16.21 -28.53 34.56
CA GLN A 151 16.65 -28.30 33.18
C GLN A 151 15.56 -27.66 32.31
N HIS A 152 14.33 -28.15 32.41
CA HIS A 152 13.22 -27.60 31.65
C HIS A 152 12.83 -26.18 32.10
N VAL A 153 12.99 -25.87 33.39
CA VAL A 153 12.81 -24.51 33.92
C VAL A 153 13.91 -23.58 33.37
N ASP A 154 15.17 -24.01 33.39
CA ASP A 154 16.30 -23.24 32.87
C ASP A 154 16.16 -22.97 31.37
N GLU A 155 15.75 -23.96 30.57
CA GLU A 155 15.46 -23.79 29.14
C GLU A 155 14.34 -22.77 28.89
N LYS A 156 13.30 -22.76 29.74
CA LYS A 156 12.21 -21.79 29.63
C LYS A 156 12.67 -20.37 29.98
N PHE A 157 13.53 -20.21 30.99
CA PHE A 157 14.14 -18.92 31.30
C PHE A 157 15.02 -18.42 30.15
N GLU A 158 15.83 -19.29 29.53
CA GLU A 158 16.66 -18.88 28.39
C GLU A 158 15.80 -18.45 27.17
N ARG A 159 14.64 -19.09 26.96
CA ARG A 159 13.67 -18.66 25.94
C ARG A 159 13.05 -17.31 26.27
N LEU A 160 12.72 -17.05 27.55
CA LEU A 160 12.20 -15.76 28.00
C LEU A 160 13.22 -14.65 27.76
N ASP A 161 14.48 -14.85 28.11
CA ASP A 161 15.55 -13.87 27.90
C ASP A 161 15.73 -13.53 26.41
N LYS A 162 15.65 -14.53 25.52
CA LYS A 162 15.71 -14.31 24.06
C LYS A 162 14.51 -13.51 23.56
N LEU A 163 13.32 -13.76 24.13
CA LEU A 163 12.09 -13.07 23.76
C LEU A 163 12.11 -11.62 24.25
N GLU A 164 12.61 -11.37 25.45
CA GLU A 164 12.78 -10.04 26.03
C GLU A 164 13.75 -9.19 25.22
N LYS A 165 14.92 -9.74 24.85
CA LYS A 165 15.88 -9.08 23.93
C LYS A 165 15.26 -8.80 22.55
N GLY A 166 14.44 -9.73 22.04
CA GLY A 166 13.70 -9.54 20.80
C GLY A 166 12.69 -8.40 20.89
N HIS A 167 11.99 -8.27 22.02
CA HIS A 167 11.03 -7.22 22.29
C HIS A 167 11.72 -5.84 22.41
N GLU A 168 12.84 -5.74 23.13
CA GLU A 168 13.64 -4.51 23.18
C GLU A 168 14.08 -4.06 21.78
N THR A 169 14.58 -4.99 20.97
CA THR A 169 14.97 -4.70 19.57
C THR A 169 13.79 -4.19 18.75
N LEU A 170 12.58 -4.72 18.99
CA LEU A 170 11.38 -4.29 18.30
C LEU A 170 10.94 -2.89 18.73
N ILE A 171 11.03 -2.56 20.03
CA ILE A 171 10.78 -1.22 20.55
C ILE A 171 11.69 -0.21 19.87
N TYR A 172 13.00 -0.47 19.82
CA TYR A 172 13.96 0.43 19.15
C TYR A 172 13.61 0.68 17.68
N LYS A 173 13.17 -0.36 16.95
CA LYS A 173 12.73 -0.21 15.56
C LYS A 173 11.46 0.64 15.45
N PHE A 174 10.49 0.44 16.35
CA PHE A 174 9.27 1.25 16.36
C PHE A 174 9.55 2.72 16.69
N GLU A 175 10.44 2.99 17.63
CA GLU A 175 10.89 4.36 17.95
C GLU A 175 11.59 5.01 16.75
N ASP A 176 12.48 4.30 16.05
CA ASP A 176 13.13 4.80 14.83
C ASP A 176 12.11 5.12 13.72
N TYR A 177 11.13 4.24 13.49
CA TYR A 177 10.06 4.51 12.55
C TYR A 177 9.21 5.72 12.97
N SER A 178 8.84 5.83 14.25
CA SER A 178 8.06 6.97 14.76
C SER A 178 8.81 8.28 14.53
N ASN A 179 10.08 8.34 14.90
CA ASN A 179 10.94 9.52 14.70
C ASN A 179 11.04 9.90 13.22
N LYS A 180 11.14 8.92 12.32
CA LYS A 180 11.16 9.16 10.87
C LYS A 180 9.85 9.74 10.34
N TYR A 181 8.70 9.32 10.88
CA TYR A 181 7.40 9.88 10.53
C TYR A 181 7.22 11.29 11.09
N ASP A 182 7.65 11.54 12.32
CA ASP A 182 7.61 12.88 12.92
C ASP A 182 8.47 13.88 12.14
N PHE A 183 9.65 13.45 11.68
CA PHE A 183 10.49 14.28 10.83
C PHE A 183 9.78 14.66 9.52
N LYS A 184 9.22 13.67 8.80
CA LYS A 184 8.47 13.91 7.55
C LYS A 184 7.24 14.79 7.76
N TYR A 185 6.53 14.59 8.88
CA TYR A 185 5.37 15.40 9.23
C TYR A 185 5.77 16.87 9.46
N ASN A 186 6.86 17.10 10.19
CA ASN A 186 7.37 18.46 10.44
C ASN A 186 7.88 19.12 9.15
N GLU A 187 8.53 18.36 8.26
CA GLU A 187 8.94 18.84 6.93
C GLU A 187 7.73 19.30 6.10
N LEU A 188 6.69 18.45 6.00
CA LEU A 188 5.46 18.78 5.28
C LEU A 188 4.74 19.99 5.90
N LYS A 189 4.72 20.08 7.23
CA LYS A 189 4.13 21.21 7.95
C LYS A 189 4.85 22.52 7.61
N ASN A 190 6.17 22.51 7.57
CA ASN A 190 6.98 23.67 7.19
C ASN A 190 6.73 24.09 5.73
N ASP A 191 6.59 23.13 4.82
CA ASP A 191 6.29 23.43 3.41
C ASP A 191 4.89 24.04 3.25
N ILE A 192 3.90 23.56 4.00
CA ILE A 192 2.56 24.15 4.05
C ILE A 192 2.61 25.59 4.57
N GLU A 193 3.43 25.87 5.60
CA GLU A 193 3.60 27.24 6.12
C GLU A 193 4.26 28.17 5.09
N LYS A 194 5.30 27.71 4.38
CA LYS A 194 5.92 28.47 3.28
C LYS A 194 4.90 28.81 2.19
N LEU A 195 4.13 27.83 1.73
CA LEU A 195 3.09 28.04 0.72
C LEU A 195 2.00 29.01 1.19
N LYS A 196 1.66 29.00 2.48
CA LYS A 196 0.71 29.97 3.06
C LYS A 196 1.27 31.39 3.05
N GLU A 197 2.55 31.58 3.35
CA GLU A 197 3.19 32.89 3.28
C GLU A 197 3.34 33.38 1.84
N GLU A 198 3.70 32.51 0.89
CA GLU A 198 3.69 32.81 -0.55
C GLU A 198 2.30 33.22 -1.06
N LEU A 199 1.23 32.56 -0.57
CA LEU A 199 -0.14 32.96 -0.90
C LEU A 199 -0.51 34.34 -0.32
N LYS A 200 -0.03 34.68 0.88
CA LYS A 200 -0.29 36.01 1.47
C LYS A 200 0.44 37.11 0.72
N THR A 201 1.69 36.89 0.32
CA THR A 201 2.45 37.87 -0.47
C THR A 201 1.87 38.02 -1.88
N GLY A 202 1.46 36.92 -2.52
CA GLY A 202 0.77 36.94 -3.80
C GLY A 202 -0.59 37.67 -3.77
N LYS A 203 -1.36 37.54 -2.68
CA LYS A 203 -2.61 38.30 -2.49
C LYS A 203 -2.36 39.80 -2.33
N LYS A 204 -1.36 40.21 -1.54
CA LYS A 204 -0.99 41.63 -1.40
C LYS A 204 -0.57 42.27 -2.73
N GLN A 205 0.09 41.54 -3.61
CA GLN A 205 0.43 42.03 -4.96
C GLN A 205 -0.79 42.14 -5.88
N LYS A 206 -1.84 41.35 -5.62
CA LYS A 206 -3.10 41.38 -6.36
C LYS A 206 -4.00 42.54 -5.93
N ASP A 207 -4.09 42.81 -4.64
CA ASP A 207 -4.87 43.93 -4.10
C ASP A 207 -4.32 45.32 -4.50
N ILE A 208 -3.01 45.41 -4.78
CA ILE A 208 -2.38 46.64 -5.31
C ILE A 208 -2.72 46.85 -6.81
N LYS A 209 -3.00 45.78 -7.56
CA LYS A 209 -3.39 45.86 -8.98
C LYS A 209 -4.90 45.94 -9.21
N GLU A 210 -5.73 45.54 -8.24
CA GLU A 210 -7.20 45.57 -8.34
C GLU A 210 -7.82 46.96 -8.09
N LYS A 211 -7.08 47.96 -7.57
CA LYS A 211 -7.60 49.33 -7.41
C LYS A 211 -7.68 50.17 -8.69
N ASP A 212 -7.11 49.70 -9.80
CA ASP A 212 -7.17 50.40 -11.10
C ASP A 212 -8.12 49.74 -12.11
N SER A 213 -8.92 48.74 -11.70
CA SER A 213 -9.84 48.06 -12.65
C SER A 213 -11.11 47.52 -11.98
N GLU A 214 -11.83 48.37 -11.25
CA GLU A 214 -13.25 48.14 -10.98
C GLU A 214 -14.09 48.52 -12.21
N ASP A 215 -14.00 47.70 -13.26
CA ASP A 215 -15.10 47.47 -14.20
C ASP A 215 -14.72 46.29 -15.09
N LYS A 216 -15.60 45.28 -15.13
CA LYS A 216 -15.56 43.99 -15.87
C LYS A 216 -15.15 42.77 -15.03
N LYS A 217 -16.13 42.28 -14.28
CA LYS A 217 -16.27 40.86 -13.95
C LYS A 217 -16.96 40.16 -15.10
N GLU A 218 -16.20 39.48 -15.96
CA GLU A 218 -16.68 38.40 -16.81
C GLU A 218 -15.51 37.43 -17.08
N ASP A 219 -15.78 36.14 -16.89
CA ASP A 219 -15.02 34.97 -17.31
C ASP A 219 -13.53 34.83 -16.92
N ARG A 220 -13.32 34.22 -15.75
CA ARG A 220 -12.04 33.60 -15.38
C ARG A 220 -11.87 32.20 -16.00
N GLN A 221 -12.23 32.02 -17.28
CA GLN A 221 -11.86 30.82 -18.02
C GLN A 221 -10.54 31.05 -18.77
N HIS A 222 -9.46 30.59 -18.13
CA HIS A 222 -8.21 30.09 -18.73
C HIS A 222 -7.64 30.84 -19.94
N LEU A 223 -6.96 31.94 -19.66
CA LEU A 223 -6.08 32.66 -20.59
C LEU A 223 -4.69 32.00 -20.62
N ILE A 224 -4.57 30.82 -21.22
CA ILE A 224 -3.25 30.41 -21.75
C ILE A 224 -3.08 31.25 -23.01
N LYS A 225 -2.28 32.31 -22.94
CA LYS A 225 -2.04 33.22 -24.06
C LYS A 225 -0.70 32.93 -24.69
N ASP A 226 0.36 32.98 -23.89
CA ASP A 226 1.71 32.82 -24.40
C ASP A 226 2.13 31.35 -24.56
N SER A 227 3.04 31.14 -25.51
CA SER A 227 3.61 29.82 -25.84
C SER A 227 4.31 29.16 -24.62
N TYR A 228 4.90 29.96 -23.73
CA TYR A 228 5.61 29.46 -22.55
C TYR A 228 4.65 28.85 -21.52
N SER A 229 3.54 29.52 -21.26
CA SER A 229 2.44 29.10 -20.39
C SER A 229 1.77 27.85 -20.96
N PHE A 230 1.62 27.75 -22.28
CA PHE A 230 1.12 26.55 -22.95
C PHE A 230 2.06 25.36 -22.78
N LYS A 231 3.37 25.53 -23.01
CA LYS A 231 4.37 24.48 -22.77
C LYS A 231 4.35 24.02 -21.31
N SER A 232 4.26 24.96 -20.38
CA SER A 232 4.20 24.65 -18.94
C SER A 232 2.94 23.86 -18.57
N TYR A 233 1.80 24.22 -19.16
CA TYR A 233 0.55 23.47 -19.01
C TYR A 233 0.67 22.02 -19.49
N ILE A 234 1.25 21.81 -20.68
CA ILE A 234 1.46 20.45 -21.20
C ILE A 234 2.48 19.67 -20.35
N LYS A 235 3.58 20.31 -19.91
CA LYS A 235 4.55 19.67 -19.00
C LYS A 235 3.90 19.20 -17.70
N TYR A 236 3.03 20.03 -17.11
CA TYR A 236 2.24 19.64 -15.94
C TYR A 236 1.33 18.44 -16.24
N TYR A 237 0.67 18.46 -17.41
CA TYR A 237 -0.23 17.39 -17.82
C TYR A 237 0.51 16.07 -18.08
N LEU A 238 1.69 16.11 -18.70
CA LEU A 238 2.57 14.95 -18.88
C LEU A 238 2.94 14.30 -17.55
N LYS A 239 3.40 15.12 -16.60
CA LYS A 239 3.77 14.65 -15.25
C LYS A 239 2.59 13.99 -14.54
N LYS A 240 1.38 14.55 -14.68
CA LYS A 240 0.15 13.97 -14.11
C LYS A 240 -0.19 12.60 -14.71
N ASN A 241 0.19 12.36 -15.96
CA ASN A 241 0.01 11.08 -16.65
C ASN A 241 1.21 10.13 -16.50
N GLY A 242 2.15 10.44 -15.58
CA GLY A 242 3.29 9.57 -15.27
C GLY A 242 4.37 9.53 -16.34
N MET A 243 4.38 10.47 -17.30
CA MET A 243 5.45 10.56 -18.30
C MET A 243 6.54 11.50 -17.81
N THR A 244 7.76 10.98 -17.70
CA THR A 244 8.98 11.75 -17.43
C THR A 244 9.80 11.82 -18.71
N LEU A 245 10.18 13.04 -19.11
CA LEU A 245 11.01 13.27 -20.29
C LEU A 245 12.49 13.29 -19.89
N ASP A 246 13.32 12.54 -20.62
CA ASP A 246 14.77 12.71 -20.57
C ASP A 246 15.23 13.99 -21.30
N GLU A 247 16.54 14.21 -21.39
CA GLU A 247 17.11 15.43 -21.98
C GLU A 247 16.93 15.50 -23.51
N ASN A 248 17.02 14.37 -24.22
CA ASN A 248 16.82 14.28 -25.67
C ASN A 248 15.33 14.42 -26.03
N GLN A 249 14.47 13.74 -25.28
CA GLN A 249 13.01 13.82 -25.42
C GLN A 249 12.47 15.22 -25.13
N ARG A 250 13.15 16.00 -24.26
CA ARG A 250 12.74 17.36 -23.92
C ARG A 250 12.76 18.30 -25.13
N GLU A 251 13.79 18.25 -25.95
CA GLU A 251 13.88 19.13 -27.13
C GLU A 251 12.78 18.81 -28.15
N LYS A 252 12.59 17.51 -28.44
CA LYS A 252 11.51 17.03 -29.32
C LYS A 252 10.14 17.42 -28.80
N PHE A 253 9.91 17.21 -27.50
CA PHE A 253 8.69 17.64 -26.84
C PHE A 253 8.45 19.14 -27.02
N GLU A 254 9.48 19.98 -26.86
CA GLU A 254 9.31 21.43 -27.01
C GLU A 254 8.97 21.84 -28.43
N ASN A 255 9.50 21.14 -29.43
CA ASN A 255 9.16 21.34 -30.84
C ASN A 255 7.73 20.88 -31.15
N GLU A 256 7.32 19.71 -30.69
CA GLU A 256 5.96 19.20 -30.88
C GLU A 256 4.92 20.05 -30.12
N ALA A 257 5.22 20.46 -28.89
CA ALA A 257 4.36 21.36 -28.14
C ALA A 257 4.20 22.71 -28.85
N LEU A 258 5.24 23.21 -29.53
CA LEU A 258 5.14 24.43 -30.32
C LEU A 258 4.29 24.24 -31.58
N LYS A 259 4.39 23.10 -32.27
CA LYS A 259 3.50 22.76 -33.39
C LYS A 259 2.05 22.69 -32.94
N ALA A 260 1.79 22.00 -31.83
CA ALA A 260 0.47 21.92 -31.22
C ALA A 260 -0.07 23.30 -30.80
N TYR A 261 0.78 24.18 -30.26
CA TYR A 261 0.40 25.55 -29.92
C TYR A 261 -0.12 26.31 -31.14
N LYS A 262 0.60 26.23 -32.27
CA LYS A 262 0.22 26.88 -33.53
C LYS A 262 -1.06 26.32 -34.16
N LEU A 263 -1.55 25.16 -33.71
CA LEU A 263 -2.87 24.68 -34.10
C LEU A 263 -3.97 25.47 -33.42
N PHE A 264 -3.78 25.95 -32.19
CA PHE A 264 -4.81 26.64 -31.42
C PHE A 264 -4.69 28.16 -31.45
N TYR A 265 -3.47 28.68 -31.65
CA TYR A 265 -3.17 30.10 -31.53
C TYR A 265 -2.49 30.63 -32.79
N ASP A 266 -2.80 31.89 -33.13
CA ASP A 266 -2.08 32.64 -34.16
C ASP A 266 -0.74 33.21 -33.66
N ASP A 267 0.00 33.90 -34.53
CA ASP A 267 1.26 34.56 -34.18
C ASP A 267 1.10 35.74 -33.20
N HIS A 268 -0.14 36.16 -32.94
CA HIS A 268 -0.51 37.22 -32.00
C HIS A 268 -1.07 36.66 -30.67
N GLU A 269 -0.88 35.36 -30.40
CA GLU A 269 -1.34 34.68 -29.20
C GLU A 269 -2.87 34.66 -29.01
N ASN A 270 -3.63 34.88 -30.09
CA ASN A 270 -5.08 34.78 -30.08
C ASN A 270 -5.52 33.37 -30.45
N PHE A 271 -6.51 32.85 -29.73
CA PHE A 271 -7.12 31.57 -30.08
C PHE A 271 -7.83 31.68 -31.43
N LEU A 272 -7.68 30.66 -32.27
CA LEU A 272 -8.25 30.60 -33.62
C LEU A 272 -9.77 30.31 -33.58
N GLU A 273 -10.54 31.22 -33.01
CA GLU A 273 -11.98 31.05 -32.76
C GLU A 273 -12.75 30.72 -34.04
N ASN A 274 -12.48 31.48 -35.11
CA ASN A 274 -13.14 31.33 -36.41
C ASN A 274 -12.87 29.97 -37.08
N LYS A 275 -11.82 29.27 -36.66
CA LYS A 275 -11.46 27.96 -37.20
C LYS A 275 -12.22 26.83 -36.52
N TYR A 276 -12.52 26.98 -35.23
CA TYR A 276 -13.00 25.86 -34.40
C TYR A 276 -14.43 26.04 -33.88
N TYR A 277 -14.91 27.26 -33.69
CA TYR A 277 -16.24 27.47 -33.14
C TYR A 277 -17.32 27.26 -34.20
N GLN A 278 -18.29 26.38 -33.90
CA GLN A 278 -19.47 26.17 -34.75
C GLN A 278 -20.71 26.75 -34.06
N SER A 279 -21.23 27.85 -34.63
CA SER A 279 -22.39 28.59 -34.09
C SER A 279 -23.62 27.72 -33.87
N ASP A 280 -23.82 26.75 -34.75
CA ASP A 280 -25.07 25.98 -34.83
C ASP A 280 -25.19 24.95 -33.68
N GLN A 281 -24.07 24.52 -33.13
CA GLN A 281 -24.01 23.54 -32.04
C GLN A 281 -23.53 24.16 -30.72
N SER A 282 -23.09 25.43 -30.73
CA SER A 282 -22.44 26.10 -29.58
C SER A 282 -21.23 25.32 -29.05
N ASP A 283 -20.58 24.55 -29.92
CA ASP A 283 -19.46 23.67 -29.61
C ASP A 283 -18.23 24.05 -30.45
N TYR A 284 -17.06 23.73 -29.91
CA TYR A 284 -15.79 23.82 -30.61
C TYR A 284 -15.49 22.48 -31.27
N VAL A 285 -15.19 22.50 -32.58
CA VAL A 285 -14.98 21.30 -33.39
C VAL A 285 -13.67 21.42 -34.17
N MET A 286 -12.80 20.43 -34.03
CA MET A 286 -11.57 20.30 -34.79
C MET A 286 -11.64 19.04 -35.66
N LYS A 287 -11.43 19.21 -36.97
CA LYS A 287 -11.39 18.13 -37.96
C LYS A 287 -9.95 17.92 -38.41
N PHE A 288 -9.54 16.67 -38.52
CA PHE A 288 -8.25 16.27 -39.07
C PHE A 288 -8.46 15.75 -40.48
N ASP A 289 -7.83 16.40 -41.45
CA ASP A 289 -7.97 16.05 -42.88
C ASP A 289 -7.53 14.60 -43.15
N ASP A 290 -6.57 14.08 -42.35
CA ASP A 290 -5.93 12.79 -42.60
C ASP A 290 -6.53 11.61 -41.80
N LYS A 291 -7.43 11.86 -40.82
CA LYS A 291 -7.80 10.84 -39.83
C LYS A 291 -9.30 10.54 -39.70
N ASP A 292 -10.16 11.16 -40.51
CA ASP A 292 -11.64 11.15 -40.36
C ASP A 292 -12.11 11.44 -38.91
N ALA A 293 -11.20 11.99 -38.08
CA ALA A 293 -11.39 12.15 -36.66
C ALA A 293 -11.94 13.55 -36.41
N VAL A 294 -13.06 13.60 -35.70
CA VAL A 294 -13.68 14.84 -35.26
C VAL A 294 -13.55 14.94 -33.75
N LEU A 295 -12.88 15.99 -33.28
CA LEU A 295 -12.79 16.34 -31.87
C LEU A 295 -13.78 17.44 -31.58
N THR A 296 -14.53 17.32 -30.49
CA THR A 296 -15.49 18.32 -30.02
C THR A 296 -15.17 18.74 -28.59
N GLY A 297 -15.64 19.91 -28.16
CA GLY A 297 -15.59 20.37 -26.78
C GLY A 297 -16.52 21.57 -26.56
N ALA A 298 -17.12 21.67 -25.37
CA ALA A 298 -18.07 22.75 -25.05
C ALA A 298 -17.37 24.11 -24.87
N ASN A 299 -16.05 24.13 -24.70
CA ASN A 299 -15.24 25.33 -24.62
C ASN A 299 -13.82 25.09 -25.16
N ARG A 300 -13.04 26.18 -25.34
CA ARG A 300 -11.65 26.14 -25.83
C ARG A 300 -10.79 25.13 -25.07
N GLY A 301 -10.90 25.13 -23.74
CA GLY A 301 -10.12 24.26 -22.87
C GLY A 301 -10.45 22.78 -23.06
N GLU A 302 -11.73 22.45 -23.18
CA GLU A 302 -12.17 21.07 -23.41
C GLU A 302 -11.73 20.56 -24.79
N LEU A 303 -11.83 21.37 -25.84
CA LEU A 303 -11.32 21.00 -27.16
C LEU A 303 -9.80 20.70 -27.10
N MET A 304 -9.02 21.56 -26.46
CA MET A 304 -7.58 21.36 -26.29
C MET A 304 -7.25 20.09 -25.50
N VAL A 305 -7.96 19.83 -24.40
CA VAL A 305 -7.76 18.61 -23.60
C VAL A 305 -8.08 17.37 -24.41
N ASN A 306 -9.17 17.39 -25.20
CA ASN A 306 -9.54 16.30 -26.07
C ASN A 306 -8.49 16.05 -27.17
N TYR A 307 -7.92 17.13 -27.74
CA TYR A 307 -6.79 17.03 -28.65
C TYR A 307 -5.57 16.40 -28.00
N PHE A 308 -5.18 16.87 -26.81
CA PHE A 308 -3.99 16.34 -26.16
C PHE A 308 -4.12 14.85 -25.87
N ASN A 309 -5.28 14.43 -25.36
CA ASN A 309 -5.52 13.05 -24.99
C ASN A 309 -5.64 12.09 -26.18
N LYS A 310 -6.29 12.52 -27.26
CA LYS A 310 -6.61 11.64 -28.39
C LYS A 310 -5.59 11.69 -29.53
N VAL A 311 -4.83 12.77 -29.66
CA VAL A 311 -3.93 12.98 -30.80
C VAL A 311 -2.51 13.20 -30.32
N PHE A 312 -2.27 14.27 -29.56
CA PHE A 312 -0.91 14.70 -29.22
C PHE A 312 -0.12 13.67 -28.39
N PHE A 313 -0.71 13.13 -27.31
CA PHE A 313 0.02 12.16 -26.47
C PHE A 313 0.29 10.82 -27.16
N PRO A 314 -0.67 10.21 -27.89
CA PRO A 314 -0.38 9.03 -28.69
C PRO A 314 0.76 9.25 -29.69
N GLU A 315 0.76 10.37 -30.41
CA GLU A 315 1.82 10.71 -31.38
C GLU A 315 3.16 10.93 -30.69
N LEU A 316 3.18 11.66 -29.57
CA LEU A 316 4.39 11.87 -28.79
C LEU A 316 4.98 10.56 -28.25
N LYS A 317 4.13 9.62 -27.81
CA LYS A 317 4.58 8.29 -27.38
C LYS A 317 5.20 7.49 -28.51
N GLN A 318 4.57 7.50 -29.69
CA GLN A 318 5.10 6.81 -30.86
C GLN A 318 6.47 7.37 -31.25
N LEU A 319 6.61 8.69 -31.27
CA LEU A 319 7.88 9.36 -31.55
C LEU A 319 9.02 8.95 -30.60
N PHE A 320 8.72 8.68 -29.33
CA PHE A 320 9.74 8.24 -28.36
C PHE A 320 10.07 6.75 -28.49
N VAL A 321 9.12 5.91 -28.90
CA VAL A 321 9.36 4.47 -29.10
C VAL A 321 10.17 4.20 -30.37
N GLU A 322 9.90 4.94 -31.45
CA GLU A 322 10.64 4.79 -32.71
C GLU A 322 12.14 5.10 -32.55
N GLU A 323 12.48 6.03 -31.67
CA GLU A 323 13.87 6.41 -31.39
C GLU A 323 14.64 5.38 -30.56
N GLU A 324 13.98 4.71 -29.60
CA GLU A 324 14.61 3.61 -28.87
C GLU A 324 15.05 2.50 -29.85
N LEU A 325 14.20 2.18 -30.83
CA LEU A 325 14.50 1.18 -31.85
C LEU A 325 15.64 1.60 -32.80
N GLU A 326 15.64 2.85 -33.27
CA GLU A 326 16.73 3.36 -34.11
C GLU A 326 18.09 3.39 -33.38
N SER A 327 18.08 3.62 -32.07
CA SER A 327 19.30 3.59 -31.26
C SER A 327 19.85 2.19 -31.05
N GLU A 328 18.99 1.16 -30.99
CA GLU A 328 19.40 -0.25 -30.88
C GLU A 328 19.98 -0.79 -32.19
N ASP A 329 19.41 -0.42 -33.33
CA ASP A 329 19.90 -0.86 -34.65
C ASP A 329 21.30 -0.29 -34.98
N GLN A 330 21.61 0.94 -34.54
CA GLN A 330 22.95 1.53 -34.69
C GLN A 330 24.01 0.86 -33.79
N VAL A 331 23.60 0.29 -32.65
CA VAL A 331 24.50 -0.48 -31.77
C VAL A 331 24.80 -1.85 -32.37
N ILE A 332 23.85 -2.47 -33.09
CA ILE A 332 24.06 -3.77 -33.74
C ILE A 332 25.01 -3.63 -34.96
N GLU A 333 24.90 -2.56 -35.75
CA GLU A 333 25.80 -2.33 -36.90
C GLU A 333 27.25 -1.99 -36.49
N SER A 334 27.47 -1.45 -35.29
CA SER A 334 28.82 -1.09 -34.81
C SER A 334 29.57 -2.26 -34.16
N VAL A 335 28.88 -3.34 -33.77
CA VAL A 335 29.52 -4.55 -33.20
C VAL A 335 30.08 -5.48 -34.30
N ASP A 336 29.55 -5.43 -35.52
CA ASP A 336 29.98 -6.32 -36.61
C ASP A 336 31.29 -5.90 -37.30
N GLN A 337 31.86 -4.73 -36.96
CA GLN A 337 33.10 -4.23 -37.56
C GLN A 337 34.38 -4.47 -36.72
N THR A 338 34.30 -5.10 -35.54
CA THR A 338 35.48 -5.26 -34.66
C THR A 338 35.98 -6.69 -34.42
N THR A 339 35.44 -7.71 -35.09
CA THR A 339 35.95 -9.08 -34.95
C THR A 339 36.73 -9.56 -36.18
N GLN A 340 37.91 -8.98 -36.43
CA GLN A 340 38.97 -9.68 -37.17
C GLN A 340 39.87 -10.43 -36.19
N PRO A 341 40.01 -11.77 -36.29
CA PRO A 341 40.87 -12.54 -35.41
C PRO A 341 42.34 -12.32 -35.78
N ASN A 342 43.08 -11.71 -34.86
CA ASN A 342 44.53 -11.54 -34.97
C ASN A 342 45.21 -12.91 -34.74
N LEU A 343 45.49 -13.64 -35.82
CA LEU A 343 46.30 -14.86 -35.84
C LEU A 343 47.78 -14.54 -35.51
N SER A 344 48.08 -14.47 -34.21
CA SER A 344 49.45 -14.44 -33.71
C SER A 344 50.03 -15.86 -33.70
N LYS A 345 51.14 -16.03 -34.41
CA LYS A 345 51.89 -17.27 -34.63
C LYS A 345 52.44 -17.84 -33.32
N GLY A 346 51.96 -19.03 -32.95
CA GLY A 346 52.59 -19.86 -31.93
C GLY A 346 53.96 -20.35 -32.35
N LYS A 347 54.99 -20.03 -31.55
CA LYS A 347 56.28 -20.74 -31.59
C LYS A 347 56.18 -21.97 -30.70
N TYR A 348 56.20 -23.14 -31.34
CA TYR A 348 56.48 -24.42 -30.69
C TYR A 348 57.92 -24.40 -30.14
N GLN A 349 58.09 -24.76 -28.87
CA GLN A 349 59.33 -25.38 -28.38
C GLN A 349 59.00 -26.76 -27.83
N GLN A 350 59.65 -27.76 -28.45
CA GLN A 350 59.61 -29.17 -28.10
C GLN A 350 60.66 -29.49 -27.03
N THR A 351 60.32 -30.48 -26.20
CA THR A 351 61.17 -31.54 -25.60
C THR A 351 62.38 -31.15 -24.76
N THR A 352 62.43 -31.64 -23.52
CA THR A 352 63.01 -32.98 -23.22
C THR A 352 62.67 -33.43 -21.80
N LEU A 353 62.19 -34.66 -21.71
CA LEU A 353 62.18 -35.52 -20.53
C LEU A 353 63.63 -35.86 -20.14
N PHE A 354 63.95 -35.80 -18.85
CA PHE A 354 64.91 -36.73 -18.25
C PHE A 354 64.39 -37.14 -16.88
N SER A 355 64.28 -38.46 -16.72
CA SER A 355 64.09 -39.17 -15.48
C SER A 355 65.45 -39.44 -14.85
N GLU A 356 65.57 -39.20 -13.54
CA GLU A 356 66.10 -40.15 -12.54
C GLU A 356 65.64 -39.71 -11.15
#